data_AF-A0ABD1LHM5-F1
#
_entry.id   AF-A0ABD1LHM5-F1
#
_cell.length_a   1.000
_cell.length_b   1.000
_cell.length_c   1.000
_cell.angle_alpha   90.00
_cell.angle_beta   90.00
_cell.angle_gamma   90.00
#
_symmetry.space_group_name_H-M   'P 1'
#
loop_
_entity.id
_entity.type
_entity.pdbx_description
1 polymer ?
#
loop_
_entity_poly.entity_id
_entity_poly.type
_entity_poly.pdbx_seq_one_letter_code
_entity_poly.pdbx_strand_id
1 'polypeptide(L)'
;MSKIEDSGVDRISKLPDEIVCHILSFLPSNESTATCLLSSRWRFLWRMVPSLHFDCNTSETYDHVDNFLSLRATPIITRFHLNCKNPCFCIPYIQKWVSKAIHGKVEQLNMFLCETYHQGFMFIPTLFTCTTLVTLNLNFSDSVYLHVPPSVHLPSLKTLQLDSCLSLYDFKKFFYGSPSLELAHFKQSPRCGFLPELVLKIVRSPRGIIQLSHANEICAIVIECDDGYDFIRDYLEGDFEKYVKVKASIVVHDTNSKFKSKFRFKYVHEYVFVTLKRLRNVELLSFSDFSSWTKYADYDEEFTLDDLPIFQNLVKLQLDIKDYDSIYWTLPTRCPKLRAAARDNRSDVNKDMKISC
;
A
#
# COMPACT_ATOMS: atom_id res chain seq x y z
N MET A 1 -46.59 23.11 -41.67
CA MET A 1 -45.74 22.40 -40.70
C MET A 1 -44.34 22.98 -40.78
N SER A 2 -43.97 23.80 -39.80
CA SER A 2 -42.62 24.38 -39.69
C SER A 2 -41.62 23.31 -39.28
N LYS A 3 -40.55 23.15 -40.07
CA LYS A 3 -39.36 22.39 -39.68
C LYS A 3 -38.81 23.02 -38.40
N ILE A 4 -38.82 22.25 -37.31
CA ILE A 4 -38.02 22.57 -36.13
C ILE A 4 -36.59 22.21 -36.52
N GLU A 5 -35.79 23.20 -36.91
CA GLU A 5 -34.35 23.07 -36.93
C GLU A 5 -33.89 22.96 -35.48
N ASP A 6 -33.61 21.74 -35.04
CA ASP A 6 -32.73 21.53 -33.90
C ASP A 6 -31.34 21.99 -34.33
N SER A 7 -31.08 23.30 -34.22
CA SER A 7 -29.74 23.86 -34.40
C SER A 7 -28.90 23.41 -33.20
N GLY A 8 -28.47 22.14 -33.23
CA GLY A 8 -27.62 21.54 -32.21
C GLY A 8 -26.37 22.39 -32.04
N VAL A 9 -26.38 23.29 -31.06
CA VAL A 9 -25.31 24.24 -30.84
C VAL A 9 -24.04 23.44 -30.55
N ASP A 10 -23.02 23.58 -31.40
CA ASP A 10 -21.71 23.00 -31.14
C ASP A 10 -21.07 23.75 -29.96
N ARG A 11 -21.26 23.18 -28.77
CA ARG A 11 -20.73 23.70 -27.51
C ARG A 11 -19.29 23.26 -27.27
N ILE A 12 -18.86 22.17 -27.88
CA ILE A 12 -17.52 21.60 -27.69
C ILE A 12 -16.48 22.46 -28.41
N SER A 13 -16.77 22.90 -29.63
CA SER A 13 -15.87 23.80 -30.38
C SER A 13 -15.72 25.19 -29.75
N LYS A 14 -16.63 25.58 -28.85
CA LYS A 14 -16.57 26.85 -28.10
C LYS A 14 -15.78 26.79 -26.80
N LEU A 15 -15.37 25.60 -26.36
CA LEU A 15 -14.57 25.45 -25.14
C LEU A 15 -13.17 26.03 -25.33
N PRO A 16 -12.55 26.67 -24.32
CA PRO A 16 -11.14 27.04 -24.34
C PRO A 16 -10.22 25.82 -24.52
N ASP A 17 -9.03 26.04 -25.07
CA ASP A 17 -8.04 24.98 -25.33
C ASP A 17 -7.66 24.24 -24.05
N GLU A 18 -7.55 24.95 -22.93
CA GLU A 18 -7.21 24.38 -21.62
C GLU A 18 -8.26 23.37 -21.16
N ILE A 19 -9.55 23.67 -21.40
CA ILE A 19 -10.65 22.76 -21.06
C ILE A 19 -10.65 21.54 -21.99
N VAL A 20 -10.37 21.73 -23.27
CA VAL A 20 -10.21 20.61 -24.21
C VAL A 20 -9.02 19.73 -23.80
N CYS A 21 -7.86 20.30 -23.49
CA CYS A 21 -6.71 19.56 -22.98
C CYS A 21 -7.03 18.82 -21.68
N HIS A 22 -7.84 19.40 -20.80
CA HIS A 22 -8.33 18.73 -19.60
C HIS A 22 -9.23 17.54 -19.95
N ILE A 23 -10.16 17.67 -20.90
CA ILE A 23 -10.98 16.54 -21.38
C ILE A 23 -10.09 15.44 -21.98
N LEU A 24 -9.15 15.80 -22.84
CA LEU A 24 -8.20 14.87 -23.45
C LEU A 24 -7.29 14.17 -22.42
N SER A 25 -7.10 14.77 -21.23
CA SER A 25 -6.28 14.21 -20.15
C SER A 25 -6.88 12.95 -19.51
N PHE A 26 -8.15 12.66 -19.76
CA PHE A 26 -8.84 11.45 -19.33
C PHE A 26 -8.73 10.29 -20.33
N LEU A 27 -8.24 10.56 -21.56
CA LEU A 27 -8.12 9.56 -22.60
C LEU A 27 -6.73 8.91 -22.57
N PRO A 28 -6.61 7.65 -23.04
CA PRO A 28 -5.34 7.10 -23.50
C PRO A 28 -4.62 8.05 -24.47
N SER A 29 -3.29 8.14 -24.39
CA SER A 29 -2.52 9.13 -25.18
C SER A 29 -2.67 8.94 -26.70
N ASN A 30 -2.84 7.69 -27.15
CA ASN A 30 -3.12 7.36 -28.56
C ASN A 30 -4.50 7.88 -28.99
N GLU A 31 -5.53 7.72 -28.17
CA GLU A 31 -6.87 8.25 -28.44
C GLU A 31 -6.89 9.78 -28.42
N SER A 32 -6.20 10.38 -27.45
CA SER A 32 -5.98 11.83 -27.40
C SER A 32 -5.34 12.34 -28.70
N THR A 33 -4.33 11.62 -29.23
CA THR A 33 -3.72 11.94 -30.52
C THR A 33 -4.72 11.77 -31.67
N ALA A 34 -5.55 10.73 -31.69
CA ALA A 34 -6.55 10.50 -32.73
C ALA A 34 -7.58 11.65 -32.85
N THR A 35 -7.83 12.38 -31.76
CA THR A 35 -8.71 13.57 -31.80
C THR A 35 -8.18 14.69 -32.71
N CYS A 36 -6.90 14.63 -33.13
CA CYS A 36 -6.33 15.56 -34.10
C CYS A 36 -7.08 15.56 -35.45
N LEU A 37 -7.83 14.50 -35.75
CA LEU A 37 -8.63 14.34 -36.97
C LEU A 37 -9.99 15.05 -36.89
N LEU A 38 -10.45 15.47 -35.70
CA LEU A 38 -11.78 16.05 -35.52
C LEU A 38 -11.90 17.46 -36.12
N SER A 39 -10.84 18.27 -36.04
CA SER A 39 -10.76 19.58 -36.70
C SER A 39 -9.33 20.15 -36.65
N SER A 40 -9.10 21.22 -37.43
CA SER A 40 -7.83 21.95 -37.41
C SER A 40 -7.46 22.48 -36.02
N ARG A 41 -8.45 22.92 -35.23
CA ARG A 41 -8.26 23.38 -33.84
C ARG A 41 -7.72 22.29 -32.93
N TRP A 42 -8.19 21.05 -33.10
CA TRP A 42 -7.81 19.91 -32.25
C TRP A 42 -6.48 19.27 -32.64
N ARG A 43 -5.97 19.59 -33.85
CA ARG A 43 -4.80 18.97 -34.46
C ARG A 43 -3.57 18.89 -33.55
N PHE A 44 -3.37 19.88 -32.69
CA PHE A 44 -2.17 20.00 -31.85
C PHE A 44 -2.44 20.00 -30.33
N LEU A 45 -3.71 19.95 -29.89
CA LEU A 45 -4.05 20.07 -28.47
C LEU A 45 -3.53 18.90 -27.63
N TRP A 46 -3.49 17.69 -28.20
CA TRP A 46 -2.90 16.52 -27.55
C TRP A 46 -1.44 16.73 -27.12
N ARG A 47 -0.68 17.58 -27.83
CA ARG A 47 0.73 17.88 -27.54
C ARG A 47 0.91 18.69 -26.25
N MET A 48 -0.16 19.32 -25.77
CA MET A 48 -0.21 20.13 -24.55
C MET A 48 -0.79 19.36 -23.35
N VAL A 49 -1.26 18.13 -23.55
CA VAL A 49 -1.87 17.34 -22.48
C VAL A 49 -0.79 16.87 -21.48
N PRO A 50 -0.92 17.18 -20.18
CA PRO A 50 0.08 16.84 -19.16
C PRO A 50 -0.13 15.45 -18.54
N SER A 51 -1.31 14.85 -18.71
CA SER A 51 -1.64 13.50 -18.25
C SER A 51 -1.42 12.50 -19.38
N LEU A 52 -0.50 11.57 -19.20
CA LEU A 52 -0.10 10.62 -20.22
C LEU A 52 -0.46 9.19 -19.80
N HIS A 53 -1.05 8.43 -20.71
CA HIS A 53 -1.41 7.03 -20.51
C HIS A 53 -1.02 6.21 -21.74
N PHE A 54 -0.14 5.23 -21.53
CA PHE A 54 0.36 4.34 -22.58
C PHE A 54 0.19 2.86 -22.23
N ASP A 55 -0.31 2.09 -23.18
CA ASP A 55 -0.26 0.63 -23.20
C ASP A 55 0.83 0.19 -24.20
N CYS A 56 1.94 -0.35 -23.71
CA CYS A 56 3.09 -0.76 -24.50
C CYS A 56 3.23 -2.29 -24.54
N ASN A 57 2.65 -2.93 -25.55
CA ASN A 57 2.59 -4.39 -25.64
C ASN A 57 3.40 -4.96 -26.83
N THR A 58 3.82 -4.11 -27.76
CA THR A 58 4.54 -4.49 -28.99
C THR A 58 5.65 -3.50 -29.32
N SER A 59 6.60 -3.88 -30.17
CA SER A 59 7.67 -2.97 -30.62
C SER A 59 7.12 -1.68 -31.24
N GLU A 60 6.07 -1.79 -32.05
CA GLU A 60 5.39 -0.63 -32.66
C GLU A 60 4.90 0.35 -31.61
N THR A 61 4.32 -0.15 -30.51
CA THR A 61 3.88 0.72 -29.41
C THR A 61 5.03 1.48 -28.75
N TYR A 62 6.26 0.96 -28.77
CA TYR A 62 7.41 1.65 -28.17
C TYR A 62 7.80 2.86 -29.01
N ASP A 63 7.85 2.70 -30.33
CA ASP A 63 8.10 3.81 -31.27
C ASP A 63 7.00 4.87 -31.17
N HIS A 64 5.74 4.45 -30.99
CA HIS A 64 4.64 5.38 -30.76
C HIS A 64 4.82 6.20 -29.48
N VAL A 65 5.23 5.58 -28.37
CA VAL A 65 5.48 6.31 -27.11
C VAL A 65 6.66 7.27 -27.26
N ASP A 66 7.75 6.83 -27.89
CA ASP A 66 8.93 7.67 -28.13
C ASP A 66 8.59 8.88 -29.01
N ASN A 67 7.86 8.66 -30.10
CA ASN A 67 7.38 9.72 -30.99
C ASN A 67 6.38 10.65 -30.29
N PHE A 68 5.44 10.10 -29.52
CA PHE A 68 4.51 10.92 -28.76
C PHE A 68 5.28 11.84 -27.81
N LEU A 69 6.20 11.30 -27.01
CA LEU A 69 6.98 12.06 -26.04
C LEU A 69 7.90 13.09 -26.72
N SER A 70 8.45 12.81 -27.90
CA SER A 70 9.31 13.75 -28.64
C SER A 70 8.53 14.92 -29.25
N LEU A 71 7.27 14.70 -29.63
CA LEU A 71 6.42 15.69 -30.30
C LEU A 71 5.68 16.62 -29.33
N ARG A 72 5.68 16.35 -28.02
CA ARG A 72 5.00 17.19 -27.02
C ARG A 72 5.49 18.63 -27.09
N ALA A 73 4.55 19.56 -26.90
CA ALA A 73 4.82 20.99 -26.87
C ALA A 73 5.04 21.49 -25.43
N THR A 74 4.43 20.83 -24.45
CA THR A 74 4.69 21.10 -23.02
C THR A 74 5.75 20.16 -22.45
N PRO A 75 6.73 20.66 -21.67
CA PRO A 75 7.66 19.81 -20.93
C PRO A 75 7.01 19.17 -19.70
N ILE A 76 5.93 19.75 -19.18
CA ILE A 76 5.27 19.32 -17.94
C ILE A 76 4.52 18.01 -18.18
N ILE A 77 4.73 17.02 -17.32
CA ILE A 77 4.00 15.75 -17.26
C ILE A 77 3.53 15.65 -15.82
N THR A 78 2.24 15.81 -15.54
CA THR A 78 1.73 15.73 -14.16
C THR A 78 1.36 14.30 -13.78
N ARG A 79 0.86 13.52 -14.73
CA ARG A 79 0.52 12.11 -14.55
C ARG A 79 1.13 11.27 -15.65
N PHE A 80 1.74 10.15 -15.28
CA PHE A 80 2.30 9.19 -16.21
C PHE A 80 1.83 7.80 -15.82
N HIS A 81 1.02 7.19 -16.68
CA HIS A 81 0.53 5.84 -16.55
C HIS A 81 1.11 4.99 -17.67
N LEU A 82 1.70 3.85 -17.30
CA LEU A 82 2.31 2.92 -18.23
C LEU A 82 1.91 1.49 -17.90
N ASN A 83 1.47 0.76 -18.92
CA ASN A 83 1.17 -0.66 -18.83
C ASN A 83 1.98 -1.42 -19.88
N CYS A 84 2.89 -2.32 -19.47
CA CYS A 84 3.67 -3.18 -20.38
C CYS A 84 3.39 -4.65 -20.04
N LYS A 85 2.81 -5.41 -20.99
CA LYS A 85 2.62 -6.86 -20.80
C LYS A 85 3.87 -7.69 -21.05
N ASN A 86 4.89 -7.14 -21.70
CA ASN A 86 6.15 -7.84 -21.97
C ASN A 86 7.37 -6.98 -21.62
N PRO A 87 7.58 -6.67 -20.32
CA PRO A 87 8.58 -5.72 -19.85
C PRO A 87 10.01 -5.99 -20.31
N CYS A 88 10.44 -7.25 -20.46
CA CYS A 88 11.84 -7.59 -20.72
C CYS A 88 12.43 -6.91 -21.95
N PHE A 89 11.63 -6.72 -23.00
CA PHE A 89 12.08 -6.05 -24.22
C PHE A 89 11.86 -4.53 -24.19
N CYS A 90 10.99 -4.04 -23.29
CA CYS A 90 10.64 -2.63 -23.17
C CYS A 90 11.43 -1.91 -22.05
N ILE A 91 12.14 -2.61 -21.15
CA ILE A 91 12.86 -2.02 -19.99
C ILE A 91 13.72 -0.79 -20.35
N PRO A 92 14.60 -0.81 -21.36
CA PRO A 92 15.40 0.37 -21.70
C PRO A 92 14.54 1.58 -22.09
N TYR A 93 13.45 1.33 -22.79
CA TYR A 93 12.47 2.34 -23.16
C TYR A 93 11.70 2.86 -21.95
N ILE A 94 11.23 1.97 -21.06
CA ILE A 94 10.58 2.35 -19.80
C ILE A 94 11.49 3.27 -18.99
N GLN A 95 12.74 2.88 -18.77
CA GLN A 95 13.70 3.69 -18.01
C GLN A 95 13.84 5.10 -18.61
N LYS A 96 13.93 5.19 -19.94
CA LYS A 96 13.96 6.47 -20.68
C LYS A 96 12.67 7.28 -20.49
N TRP A 97 11.50 6.67 -20.66
CA TRP A 97 10.21 7.34 -20.58
C TRP A 97 9.91 7.84 -19.17
N VAL A 98 10.17 7.02 -18.16
CA VAL A 98 10.01 7.39 -16.75
C VAL A 98 10.97 8.51 -16.38
N SER A 99 12.23 8.44 -16.83
CA SER A 99 13.18 9.53 -16.65
C SER A 99 12.65 10.82 -17.26
N LYS A 100 12.05 10.78 -18.45
CA LYS A 100 11.44 11.95 -19.08
C LYS A 100 10.23 12.49 -18.30
N ALA A 101 9.39 11.62 -17.76
CA ALA A 101 8.29 12.01 -16.87
C ALA A 101 8.79 12.71 -15.60
N ILE A 102 9.84 12.18 -14.97
CA ILE A 102 10.47 12.79 -13.78
C ILE A 102 11.01 14.19 -14.09
N HIS A 103 11.75 14.36 -15.19
CA HIS A 103 12.21 15.69 -15.61
C HIS A 103 11.04 16.63 -15.93
N GLY A 104 9.92 16.08 -16.39
CA GLY A 104 8.65 16.77 -16.61
C GLY A 104 7.88 17.10 -15.34
N LYS A 105 8.45 16.93 -14.14
CA LYS A 105 7.81 17.26 -12.84
C LYS A 105 6.58 16.41 -12.53
N VAL A 106 6.65 15.12 -12.83
CA VAL A 106 5.58 14.16 -12.52
C VAL A 106 5.20 14.17 -11.05
N GLU A 107 3.88 14.20 -10.83
CA GLU A 107 3.26 14.14 -9.51
C GLU A 107 2.67 12.75 -9.27
N GLN A 108 2.16 12.09 -10.32
CA GLN A 108 1.61 10.74 -10.22
C GLN A 108 2.26 9.81 -11.24
N LEU A 109 2.95 8.79 -10.76
CA LEU A 109 3.56 7.75 -11.59
C LEU A 109 2.90 6.40 -11.28
N ASN A 110 2.29 5.80 -12.29
CA ASN A 110 1.71 4.47 -12.22
C ASN A 110 2.36 3.57 -13.27
N MET A 111 2.92 2.43 -12.86
CA MET A 111 3.52 1.46 -13.76
C MET A 111 3.02 0.06 -13.45
N PHE A 112 2.47 -0.60 -14.47
CA PHE A 112 1.98 -1.97 -14.42
C PHE A 112 2.77 -2.81 -15.43
N LEU A 113 3.64 -3.68 -14.94
CA LEU A 113 4.54 -4.49 -15.76
C LEU A 113 4.21 -5.97 -15.51
N CYS A 114 3.51 -6.60 -16.45
CA CYS A 114 3.01 -7.97 -16.29
C CYS A 114 4.01 -9.05 -16.74
N GLU A 115 3.61 -10.29 -16.47
CA GLU A 115 4.40 -11.52 -16.56
C GLU A 115 5.23 -11.68 -17.84
N THR A 116 6.50 -12.04 -17.65
CA THR A 116 7.43 -12.36 -18.73
C THR A 116 8.02 -13.75 -18.53
N TYR A 117 8.35 -14.41 -19.64
CA TYR A 117 9.12 -15.66 -19.61
C TYR A 117 10.60 -15.45 -19.25
N HIS A 118 11.06 -14.20 -19.18
CA HIS A 118 12.44 -13.82 -18.92
C HIS A 118 12.54 -12.93 -17.69
N GLN A 119 13.69 -12.94 -17.02
CA GLN A 119 13.97 -12.00 -15.93
C GLN A 119 14.40 -10.65 -16.50
N GLY A 120 13.95 -9.57 -15.87
CA GLY A 120 14.31 -8.20 -16.22
C GLY A 120 14.80 -7.42 -15.01
N PHE A 121 15.82 -6.59 -15.19
CA PHE A 121 16.36 -5.71 -14.16
C PHE A 121 16.12 -4.27 -14.56
N MET A 122 15.51 -3.50 -13.67
CA MET A 122 15.19 -2.10 -13.89
C MET A 122 15.92 -1.24 -12.87
N PHE A 123 16.59 -0.18 -13.33
CA PHE A 123 17.21 0.80 -12.45
C PHE A 123 16.94 2.22 -12.93
N ILE A 124 16.20 2.99 -12.11
CA ILE A 124 15.84 4.37 -12.41
C ILE A 124 16.19 5.23 -11.18
N PRO A 125 17.46 5.59 -10.97
CA PRO A 125 17.86 6.32 -9.76
C PRO A 125 17.17 7.68 -9.62
N THR A 126 16.87 8.35 -10.73
CA THR A 126 16.12 9.63 -10.75
C THR A 126 14.71 9.50 -10.18
N LEU A 127 14.10 8.30 -10.22
CA LEU A 127 12.79 8.07 -9.63
C LEU A 127 12.84 8.29 -8.13
N PHE A 128 13.89 7.82 -7.48
CA PHE A 128 14.03 7.81 -6.02
C PHE A 128 14.51 9.15 -5.45
N THR A 129 14.80 10.14 -6.29
CA THR A 129 15.16 11.51 -5.89
C THR A 129 14.14 12.55 -6.37
N CYS A 130 13.00 12.09 -6.90
CA CYS A 130 11.96 12.96 -7.45
C CYS A 130 11.22 13.73 -6.35
N THR A 131 11.37 15.05 -6.34
CA THR A 131 10.77 15.91 -5.31
C THR A 131 9.32 16.32 -5.59
N THR A 132 8.82 16.12 -6.81
CA THR A 132 7.44 16.46 -7.19
C THR A 132 6.48 15.29 -7.06
N LEU A 133 7.00 14.07 -6.91
CA LEU A 133 6.19 12.85 -6.89
C LEU A 133 5.34 12.79 -5.63
N VAL A 134 4.02 12.78 -5.81
CA VAL A 134 2.99 12.70 -4.75
C VAL A 134 2.43 11.28 -4.65
N THR A 135 2.24 10.61 -5.79
CA THR A 135 1.73 9.24 -5.85
C THR A 135 2.66 8.36 -6.69
N LEU A 136 3.10 7.24 -6.10
CA LEU A 136 3.91 6.23 -6.77
C LEU A 136 3.21 4.87 -6.66
N ASN A 137 2.81 4.32 -7.79
CA ASN A 137 2.26 2.97 -7.88
C ASN A 137 3.10 2.12 -8.83
N LEU A 138 3.77 1.11 -8.28
CA LEU A 138 4.60 0.17 -9.01
C LEU A 138 4.03 -1.23 -8.83
N ASN A 139 3.44 -1.79 -9.88
CA ASN A 139 2.93 -3.14 -9.92
C ASN A 139 3.74 -3.96 -10.93
N PHE A 140 4.55 -4.89 -10.44
CA PHE A 140 5.48 -5.68 -11.25
C PHE A 140 5.25 -7.17 -11.03
N SER A 141 5.30 -7.94 -12.11
CA SER A 141 5.39 -9.39 -12.03
C SER A 141 6.68 -9.83 -11.35
N ASP A 142 6.68 -11.09 -10.87
CA ASP A 142 7.82 -11.71 -10.18
C ASP A 142 9.11 -11.77 -11.01
N SER A 143 9.00 -11.54 -12.31
CA SER A 143 10.11 -11.56 -13.26
C SER A 143 10.82 -10.22 -13.41
N VAL A 144 10.31 -9.12 -12.83
CA VAL A 144 10.90 -7.78 -12.93
C VAL A 144 11.45 -7.33 -11.59
N TYR A 145 12.76 -7.16 -11.51
CA TYR A 145 13.48 -6.70 -10.33
C TYR A 145 13.81 -5.21 -10.45
N LEU A 146 13.22 -4.40 -9.56
CA LEU A 146 13.57 -2.98 -9.43
C LEU A 146 14.72 -2.81 -8.44
N HIS A 147 15.84 -2.25 -8.91
CA HIS A 147 16.93 -1.88 -8.03
C HIS A 147 16.61 -0.58 -7.27
N VAL A 148 16.44 -0.68 -5.95
CA VAL A 148 16.23 0.47 -5.06
C VAL A 148 17.58 0.93 -4.50
N PRO A 149 18.02 2.17 -4.76
CA PRO A 149 19.29 2.69 -4.26
C PRO A 149 19.32 2.73 -2.72
N PRO A 150 20.51 2.83 -2.08
CA PRO A 150 20.61 2.84 -0.62
C PRO A 150 19.84 3.99 0.05
N SER A 151 19.77 5.15 -0.60
CA SER A 151 19.06 6.32 -0.12
C SER A 151 17.92 6.68 -1.06
N VAL A 152 16.76 6.98 -0.47
CA VAL A 152 15.57 7.49 -1.17
C VAL A 152 15.32 8.90 -0.66
N HIS A 153 14.89 9.80 -1.54
CA HIS A 153 14.54 11.18 -1.23
C HIS A 153 13.32 11.61 -2.06
N LEU A 154 12.13 11.42 -1.47
CA LEU A 154 10.82 11.67 -2.07
C LEU A 154 9.98 12.54 -1.12
N PRO A 155 10.39 13.81 -0.90
CA PRO A 155 9.83 14.65 0.15
C PRO A 155 8.33 14.93 0.03
N SER A 156 7.78 14.87 -1.19
CA SER A 156 6.36 15.15 -1.47
C SER A 156 5.49 13.91 -1.57
N LEU A 157 6.08 12.71 -1.47
CA LEU A 157 5.34 11.46 -1.67
C LEU A 157 4.35 11.24 -0.53
N LYS A 158 3.06 11.20 -0.87
CA LYS A 158 1.95 10.97 0.06
C LYS A 158 1.39 9.56 -0.06
N THR A 159 1.41 8.98 -1.26
CA THR A 159 0.84 7.67 -1.52
C THR A 159 1.84 6.78 -2.23
N LEU A 160 2.14 5.64 -1.62
CA LEU A 160 3.03 4.62 -2.16
C LEU A 160 2.26 3.31 -2.29
N GLN A 161 2.27 2.71 -3.47
CA GLN A 161 1.80 1.37 -3.71
C GLN A 161 2.89 0.59 -4.43
N LEU A 162 3.30 -0.54 -3.84
CA LEU A 162 4.32 -1.43 -4.37
C LEU A 162 3.75 -2.84 -4.34
N ASP A 163 3.39 -3.36 -5.50
CA ASP A 163 2.96 -4.75 -5.69
C ASP A 163 4.03 -5.42 -6.53
N SER A 164 5.06 -5.95 -5.87
CA SER A 164 6.29 -6.31 -6.58
C SER A 164 7.16 -7.29 -5.81
N CYS A 165 8.14 -7.81 -6.52
CA CYS A 165 9.24 -8.60 -5.99
C CYS A 165 10.31 -7.78 -5.25
N LEU A 166 9.90 -6.72 -4.53
CA LEU A 166 10.78 -5.96 -3.66
C LEU A 166 10.93 -6.64 -2.29
N SER A 167 12.12 -6.55 -1.71
CA SER A 167 12.35 -7.01 -0.34
C SER A 167 11.71 -6.04 0.65
N LEU A 168 11.33 -6.54 1.83
CA LEU A 168 10.94 -5.68 2.95
C LEU A 168 12.02 -4.64 3.27
N TYR A 169 13.30 -4.99 3.12
CA TYR A 169 14.43 -4.08 3.32
C TYR A 169 14.37 -2.88 2.38
N ASP A 170 14.13 -3.11 1.09
CA ASP A 170 13.97 -2.04 0.10
C ASP A 170 12.73 -1.19 0.37
N PHE A 171 11.65 -1.83 0.82
CA PHE A 171 10.44 -1.12 1.22
C PHE A 171 10.70 -0.12 2.36
N LYS A 172 11.55 -0.47 3.34
CA LYS A 172 11.88 0.45 4.46
C LYS A 172 12.49 1.76 3.98
N LYS A 173 13.31 1.71 2.92
CA LYS A 173 14.02 2.88 2.37
C LYS A 173 13.08 4.03 2.01
N PHE A 174 11.87 3.70 1.54
CA PHE A 174 10.87 4.71 1.20
C PHE A 174 10.39 5.50 2.42
N PHE A 175 10.32 4.90 3.61
CA PHE A 175 9.88 5.62 4.82
C PHE A 175 10.91 6.64 5.29
N TYR A 176 12.20 6.30 5.24
CA TYR A 176 13.26 7.26 5.57
C TYR A 176 13.35 8.42 4.56
N GLY A 177 13.04 8.14 3.29
CA GLY A 177 13.12 9.12 2.21
C GLY A 177 11.88 9.98 2.01
N SER A 178 10.74 9.62 2.61
CA SER A 178 9.41 10.19 2.31
C SER A 178 8.69 10.65 3.57
N PRO A 179 9.09 11.80 4.17
CA PRO A 179 8.49 12.31 5.41
C PRO A 179 6.99 12.63 5.27
N SER A 180 6.52 12.98 4.07
CA SER A 180 5.11 13.31 3.80
C SER A 180 4.23 12.08 3.52
N LEU A 181 4.75 10.87 3.66
CA LEU A 181 4.03 9.65 3.30
C LEU A 181 2.85 9.39 4.23
N GLU A 182 1.64 9.42 3.69
CA GLU A 182 0.37 9.28 4.39
C GLU A 182 -0.20 7.86 4.21
N LEU A 183 -0.05 7.27 3.03
CA LEU A 183 -0.53 5.93 2.71
C LEU A 183 0.55 5.12 2.02
N ALA A 184 0.87 3.96 2.58
CA ALA A 184 1.76 2.98 1.97
C ALA A 184 1.03 1.64 1.84
N HIS A 185 1.09 1.04 0.67
CA HIS A 185 0.61 -0.31 0.41
C HIS A 185 1.74 -1.11 -0.20
N PHE A 186 2.16 -2.16 0.49
CA PHE A 186 3.19 -3.08 0.02
C PHE A 186 2.61 -4.46 -0.07
N LYS A 187 2.77 -5.10 -1.22
CA LYS A 187 2.41 -6.48 -1.47
C LYS A 187 3.65 -7.20 -1.98
N GLN A 188 4.11 -8.16 -1.18
CA GLN A 188 5.25 -9.00 -1.52
C GLN A 188 4.76 -10.30 -2.13
N SER A 189 5.31 -10.65 -3.29
CA SER A 189 5.06 -11.96 -3.91
C SER A 189 5.70 -13.10 -3.10
N PRO A 190 5.01 -14.25 -2.95
CA PRO A 190 5.57 -15.44 -2.31
C PRO A 190 6.72 -16.08 -3.09
N ARG A 191 7.03 -15.63 -4.32
CA ARG A 191 8.22 -16.08 -5.05
C ARG A 191 9.49 -15.33 -4.65
N CYS A 192 9.36 -14.17 -3.99
CA CYS A 192 10.48 -13.33 -3.58
C CYS A 192 10.96 -13.57 -2.13
N GLY A 193 10.52 -14.68 -1.53
CA GLY A 193 10.99 -15.26 -0.27
C GLY A 193 10.17 -16.51 0.09
N PHE A 194 10.62 -17.38 1.00
CA PHE A 194 9.83 -18.54 1.47
C PHE A 194 8.62 -18.14 2.35
N LEU A 195 8.23 -16.87 2.32
CA LEU A 195 7.16 -16.31 3.12
C LEU A 195 5.87 -16.22 2.29
N PRO A 196 4.70 -16.33 2.92
CA PRO A 196 3.42 -16.11 2.26
C PRO A 196 3.35 -14.67 1.74
N GLU A 197 2.39 -14.42 0.86
CA GLU A 197 2.05 -13.08 0.39
C GLU A 197 1.89 -12.12 1.60
N LEU A 198 2.78 -11.15 1.68
CA LEU A 198 2.78 -10.12 2.72
C LEU A 198 2.13 -8.88 2.14
N VAL A 199 0.93 -8.57 2.60
CA VAL A 199 0.28 -7.29 2.33
C VAL A 199 0.45 -6.42 3.56
N LEU A 200 1.05 -5.24 3.43
CA LEU A 200 1.14 -4.23 4.48
C LEU A 200 0.47 -2.97 3.96
N LYS A 201 -0.66 -2.60 4.57
CA LYS A 201 -1.22 -1.26 4.42
C LYS A 201 -0.82 -0.45 5.63
N ILE A 202 -0.29 0.74 5.41
CA ILE A 202 0.09 1.68 6.45
C ILE A 202 -0.58 3.01 6.16
N VAL A 203 -1.31 3.52 7.14
CA VAL A 203 -2.01 4.80 7.06
C VAL A 203 -1.50 5.69 8.17
N ARG A 204 -0.82 6.80 7.86
CA ARG A 204 -0.49 7.84 8.84
C ARG A 204 -1.64 8.83 8.91
N SER A 205 -2.18 9.06 10.10
CA SER A 205 -3.11 10.16 10.34
C SER A 205 -2.39 11.37 10.98
N PRO A 206 -2.96 12.59 10.90
CA PRO A 206 -2.45 13.74 11.64
C PRO A 206 -2.42 13.56 13.17
N ARG A 207 -3.10 12.54 13.69
CA ARG A 207 -3.17 12.18 15.12
C ARG A 207 -2.23 11.02 15.50
N GLY A 208 -1.24 10.71 14.66
CA GLY A 208 -0.31 9.60 14.90
C GLY A 208 -0.89 8.19 14.79
N ILE A 209 -2.16 8.03 14.42
CA ILE A 209 -2.77 6.70 14.18
C ILE A 209 -2.10 6.02 13.00
N ILE A 210 -1.63 4.79 13.22
CA ILE A 210 -1.08 3.89 12.22
C ILE A 210 -1.90 2.61 12.17
N GLN A 211 -2.60 2.41 11.06
CA GLN A 211 -3.25 1.13 10.78
C GLN A 211 -2.29 0.25 9.99
N LEU A 212 -1.94 -0.92 10.53
CA LEU A 212 -1.24 -1.99 9.84
C LEU A 212 -2.25 -3.09 9.51
N SER A 213 -2.50 -3.37 8.24
CA SER A 213 -3.29 -4.55 7.85
C SER A 213 -2.41 -5.58 7.15
N HIS A 214 -2.53 -6.84 7.56
CA HIS A 214 -1.79 -7.98 7.07
C HIS A 214 -2.67 -8.97 6.31
N ALA A 215 -2.11 -9.55 5.23
CA ALA A 215 -2.62 -10.67 4.43
C ALA A 215 -4.10 -10.60 4.03
N ASN A 216 -4.42 -10.14 2.82
CA ASN A 216 -5.79 -10.16 2.25
C ASN A 216 -6.89 -9.71 3.21
N GLU A 217 -6.58 -8.75 4.10
CA GLU A 217 -7.49 -8.22 5.12
C GLU A 217 -7.94 -9.25 6.18
N ILE A 218 -7.15 -10.30 6.44
CA ILE A 218 -7.44 -11.30 7.48
C ILE A 218 -7.15 -10.76 8.88
N CYS A 219 -6.12 -9.90 9.03
CA CYS A 219 -5.77 -9.29 10.30
C CYS A 219 -5.46 -7.81 10.11
N ALA A 220 -6.01 -6.97 10.98
CA ALA A 220 -5.70 -5.56 11.08
C ALA A 220 -5.21 -5.26 12.51
N ILE A 221 -3.96 -4.83 12.61
CA ILE A 221 -3.38 -4.29 13.83
C ILE A 221 -3.38 -2.77 13.70
N VAL A 222 -4.28 -2.11 14.43
CA VAL A 222 -4.33 -0.66 14.53
C VAL A 222 -3.52 -0.24 15.76
N ILE A 223 -2.53 0.60 15.56
CA ILE A 223 -1.67 1.12 16.63
C ILE A 223 -1.79 2.64 16.61
N GLU A 224 -2.29 3.19 17.70
CA GLU A 224 -2.36 4.62 17.97
C GLU A 224 -1.28 4.97 18.98
N CYS A 225 -0.39 5.89 18.59
CA CYS A 225 0.68 6.42 19.41
C CYS A 225 0.45 7.92 19.62
N ASP A 226 0.96 8.47 20.73
CA ASP A 226 0.94 9.91 20.98
C ASP A 226 1.70 10.70 19.89
N ASP A 227 1.30 11.95 19.68
CA ASP A 227 1.86 12.83 18.64
C ASP A 227 3.39 12.98 18.75
N GLY A 228 4.08 12.81 17.61
CA GLY A 228 5.53 13.09 17.48
C GLY A 228 6.45 11.87 17.29
N TYR A 229 5.92 10.64 17.25
CA TYR A 229 6.72 9.44 17.03
C TYR A 229 6.44 8.78 15.67
N ASP A 230 7.50 8.50 14.88
CA ASP A 230 7.38 7.73 13.63
C ASP A 230 7.44 6.22 13.90
N PHE A 231 6.32 5.68 14.37
CA PHE A 231 6.18 4.27 14.70
C PHE A 231 6.42 3.33 13.51
N ILE A 232 6.25 3.79 12.26
CA ILE A 232 6.47 2.92 11.10
C ILE A 232 7.95 2.53 10.98
N ARG A 233 8.84 3.50 11.12
CA ARG A 233 10.29 3.27 11.05
C ARG A 233 10.72 2.26 12.11
N ASP A 234 10.33 2.53 13.34
CA ASP A 234 10.68 1.73 14.51
C ASP A 234 10.03 0.34 14.46
N TYR A 235 8.80 0.23 13.95
CA TYR A 235 8.14 -1.05 13.68
C TYR A 235 8.91 -1.90 12.67
N LEU A 236 9.37 -1.27 11.60
CA LEU A 236 10.19 -1.93 10.58
C LEU A 236 11.57 -2.31 11.13
N GLU A 237 12.17 -1.51 12.01
CA GLU A 237 13.46 -1.78 12.66
C GLU A 237 13.39 -2.81 13.80
N GLY A 238 12.21 -2.99 14.41
CA GLY A 238 12.04 -3.88 15.55
C GLY A 238 12.32 -3.23 16.91
N ASP A 239 12.50 -1.91 16.97
CA ASP A 239 12.86 -1.17 18.19
C ASP A 239 11.66 -0.40 18.75
N PHE A 240 11.03 -0.94 19.79
CA PHE A 240 9.84 -0.37 20.42
C PHE A 240 10.09 0.09 21.85
N GLU A 241 11.35 0.16 22.29
CA GLU A 241 11.68 0.47 23.69
C GLU A 241 11.41 1.95 24.03
N LYS A 242 11.35 2.82 23.01
CA LYS A 242 11.25 4.29 23.15
C LYS A 242 9.83 4.79 23.40
N TYR A 243 8.81 3.97 23.22
CA TYR A 243 7.41 4.40 23.31
C TYR A 243 6.95 4.45 24.75
N VAL A 244 6.27 5.53 25.17
CA VAL A 244 5.81 5.68 26.56
C VAL A 244 4.32 5.33 26.71
N LYS A 245 3.51 5.54 25.67
CA LYS A 245 2.07 5.21 25.63
C LYS A 245 1.63 4.75 24.26
N VAL A 246 1.17 3.51 24.17
CA VAL A 246 0.63 2.93 22.93
C VAL A 246 -0.77 2.38 23.20
N LYS A 247 -1.72 2.69 22.32
CA LYS A 247 -3.02 2.02 22.25
C LYS A 247 -3.00 1.08 21.05
N ALA A 248 -3.13 -0.22 21.30
CA ALA A 248 -3.11 -1.24 20.26
C ALA A 248 -4.48 -1.92 20.18
N SER A 249 -5.05 -1.98 18.99
CA SER A 249 -6.24 -2.74 18.68
C SER A 249 -5.94 -3.76 17.60
N ILE A 250 -6.17 -5.02 17.90
CA ILE A 250 -5.95 -6.16 17.01
C ILE A 250 -7.32 -6.70 16.63
N VAL A 251 -7.64 -6.56 15.35
CA VAL A 251 -8.86 -7.08 14.75
C VAL A 251 -8.46 -8.21 13.83
N VAL A 252 -8.96 -9.42 14.08
CA VAL A 252 -8.82 -10.51 13.10
C VAL A 252 -10.17 -10.67 12.43
N HIS A 253 -10.23 -10.39 11.14
CA HIS A 253 -11.48 -10.48 10.40
C HIS A 253 -11.83 -11.97 10.18
N ASP A 254 -13.08 -12.32 10.48
CA ASP A 254 -13.61 -13.66 10.23
C ASP A 254 -13.49 -13.98 8.74
N THR A 255 -12.60 -14.91 8.40
CA THR A 255 -12.43 -15.37 7.03
C THR A 255 -13.59 -16.29 6.68
N ASN A 256 -14.74 -15.72 6.35
CA ASN A 256 -15.88 -16.48 5.84
C ASN A 256 -15.65 -16.98 4.39
N SER A 257 -14.40 -17.16 3.97
CA SER A 257 -14.04 -17.67 2.65
C SER A 257 -13.72 -19.17 2.74
N LYS A 258 -14.20 -19.90 1.74
CA LYS A 258 -14.13 -21.36 1.56
C LYS A 258 -12.72 -21.96 1.50
N PHE A 259 -11.67 -21.22 1.87
CA PHE A 259 -10.26 -21.60 1.80
C PHE A 259 -9.55 -21.32 3.14
N LYS A 260 -9.87 -22.11 4.16
CA LYS A 260 -9.14 -22.20 5.43
C LYS A 260 -7.83 -22.97 5.23
N SER A 261 -6.79 -22.38 4.63
CA SER A 261 -5.49 -23.07 4.59
C SER A 261 -4.81 -22.94 5.96
N LYS A 262 -4.40 -24.08 6.54
CA LYS A 262 -3.68 -24.18 7.82
C LYS A 262 -2.50 -23.19 7.86
N PHE A 263 -1.78 -23.05 6.75
CA PHE A 263 -0.65 -22.14 6.63
C PHE A 263 -0.97 -20.67 6.93
N ARG A 264 -2.07 -20.11 6.39
CA ARG A 264 -2.37 -18.67 6.53
C ARG A 264 -2.56 -18.23 7.98
N PHE A 265 -3.24 -19.04 8.77
CA PHE A 265 -3.51 -18.73 10.17
C PHE A 265 -2.27 -18.84 11.07
N LYS A 266 -1.35 -19.78 10.80
CA LYS A 266 -0.05 -19.83 11.50
C LYS A 266 0.68 -18.48 11.37
N TYR A 267 0.73 -17.92 10.16
CA TYR A 267 1.39 -16.64 9.92
C TYR A 267 0.69 -15.47 10.59
N VAL A 268 -0.64 -15.44 10.60
CA VAL A 268 -1.38 -14.40 11.32
C VAL A 268 -1.08 -14.47 12.82
N HIS A 269 -1.05 -15.68 13.40
CA HIS A 269 -0.70 -15.87 14.81
C HIS A 269 0.74 -15.44 15.10
N GLU A 270 1.71 -15.93 14.33
CA GLU A 270 3.12 -15.54 14.44
C GLU A 270 3.30 -14.02 14.32
N TYR A 271 2.63 -13.41 13.35
CA TYR A 271 2.65 -11.97 13.13
C TYR A 271 2.12 -11.18 14.34
N VAL A 272 0.96 -11.56 14.86
CA VAL A 272 0.36 -10.96 16.06
C VAL A 272 1.29 -11.15 17.25
N PHE A 273 1.81 -12.36 17.44
CA PHE A 273 2.68 -12.70 18.55
C PHE A 273 3.99 -11.91 18.53
N VAL A 274 4.67 -11.85 17.38
CA VAL A 274 5.90 -11.06 17.19
C VAL A 274 5.62 -9.58 17.44
N THR A 275 4.48 -9.06 16.97
CA THR A 275 4.08 -7.66 17.21
C THR A 275 3.85 -7.40 18.70
N LEU A 276 3.16 -8.27 19.41
CA LEU A 276 2.92 -8.14 20.86
C LEU A 276 4.23 -8.26 21.66
N LYS A 277 5.12 -9.18 21.29
CA LYS A 277 6.44 -9.35 21.91
C LYS A 277 7.26 -8.06 21.89
N ARG A 278 7.03 -7.28 20.84
CA ARG A 278 7.68 -6.00 20.56
C ARG A 278 7.04 -4.83 21.33
N LEU A 279 5.71 -4.81 21.50
CA LEU A 279 4.99 -3.72 22.17
C LEU A 279 5.13 -3.77 23.71
N ARG A 280 6.07 -3.03 24.29
CA ARG A 280 6.33 -3.07 25.76
C ARG A 280 5.50 -2.10 26.60
N ASN A 281 5.13 -0.94 26.06
CA ASN A 281 4.49 0.16 26.79
C ASN A 281 3.06 0.43 26.29
N VAL A 282 2.24 -0.61 26.32
CA VAL A 282 0.83 -0.56 25.90
C VAL A 282 -0.04 -0.12 27.06
N GLU A 283 -0.92 0.87 26.88
CA GLU A 283 -1.90 1.33 27.87
C GLU A 283 -3.25 0.65 27.68
N LEU A 284 -3.65 0.46 26.41
CA LEU A 284 -4.87 -0.21 26.00
C LEU A 284 -4.54 -1.27 24.97
N LEU A 285 -5.01 -2.49 25.21
CA LEU A 285 -4.93 -3.59 24.27
C LEU A 285 -6.33 -4.15 24.04
N SER A 286 -6.76 -4.21 22.79
CA SER A 286 -8.02 -4.86 22.40
C SER A 286 -7.78 -5.96 21.38
N PHE A 287 -8.43 -7.10 21.57
CA PHE A 287 -8.57 -8.16 20.57
C PHE A 287 -10.05 -8.26 20.21
N SER A 288 -10.37 -8.27 18.92
CA SER A 288 -11.74 -8.47 18.42
C SER A 288 -11.79 -9.47 17.29
N ASP A 289 -12.85 -10.28 17.26
CA ASP A 289 -13.07 -11.38 16.30
C ASP A 289 -11.90 -12.39 16.20
N PHE A 290 -11.09 -12.52 17.25
CA PHE A 290 -9.84 -13.29 17.22
C PHE A 290 -10.09 -14.79 17.45
N SER A 291 -9.71 -15.67 16.50
CA SER A 291 -9.67 -17.12 16.72
C SER A 291 -8.24 -17.59 16.99
N SER A 292 -8.03 -18.31 18.08
CA SER A 292 -6.73 -18.82 18.50
C SER A 292 -6.30 -20.04 17.70
N TRP A 293 -5.04 -20.05 17.30
CA TRP A 293 -4.42 -21.10 16.49
C TRP A 293 -4.20 -22.44 17.21
N THR A 294 -4.39 -22.48 18.53
CA THR A 294 -4.00 -23.62 19.39
C THR A 294 -4.66 -24.95 19.02
N LYS A 295 -5.80 -24.93 18.31
CA LYS A 295 -6.49 -26.16 17.84
C LYS A 295 -5.83 -26.87 16.64
N TYR A 296 -4.81 -26.29 16.01
CA TYR A 296 -4.22 -26.81 14.76
C TYR A 296 -2.69 -26.97 14.79
N ALA A 297 -2.04 -26.81 15.94
CA ALA A 297 -0.58 -26.87 16.06
C ALA A 297 -0.08 -28.33 16.18
N ASP A 298 0.28 -28.94 15.04
CA ASP A 298 1.07 -30.21 14.97
C ASP A 298 2.57 -29.92 14.69
N TYR A 299 3.12 -28.75 15.05
CA TYR A 299 4.51 -28.38 14.70
C TYR A 299 5.28 -27.76 15.88
N ASP A 300 6.59 -28.04 15.91
CA ASP A 300 7.61 -27.91 16.97
C ASP A 300 7.92 -26.51 17.57
N GLU A 301 7.18 -25.45 17.25
CA GLU A 301 7.40 -24.12 17.86
C GLU A 301 6.18 -23.71 18.70
N GLU A 302 6.24 -23.98 20.01
CA GLU A 302 5.25 -23.47 20.96
C GLU A 302 5.48 -21.97 21.19
N PHE A 303 4.58 -21.13 20.67
CA PHE A 303 4.49 -19.73 21.09
C PHE A 303 3.94 -19.68 22.51
N THR A 304 4.81 -19.53 23.51
CA THR A 304 4.41 -19.49 24.92
C THR A 304 4.13 -18.06 25.37
N LEU A 305 3.16 -17.86 26.27
CA LEU A 305 2.90 -16.52 26.81
C LEU A 305 4.12 -15.94 27.55
N ASP A 306 5.05 -16.80 28.00
CA ASP A 306 6.29 -16.39 28.65
C ASP A 306 7.24 -15.61 27.76
N ASP A 307 7.14 -15.79 26.44
CA ASP A 307 7.89 -15.02 25.46
C ASP A 307 7.37 -13.59 25.26
N LEU A 308 6.17 -13.27 25.78
CA LEU A 308 5.62 -11.92 25.74
C LEU A 308 6.16 -11.07 26.89
N PRO A 309 6.35 -9.75 26.69
CA PRO A 309 6.78 -8.87 27.78
C PRO A 309 5.75 -8.81 28.91
N ILE A 310 6.20 -8.39 30.08
CA ILE A 310 5.30 -7.94 31.13
C ILE A 310 4.79 -6.56 30.71
N PHE A 311 3.48 -6.43 30.52
CA PHE A 311 2.86 -5.17 30.10
C PHE A 311 2.69 -4.24 31.29
N GLN A 312 3.79 -3.60 31.70
CA GLN A 312 3.86 -2.81 32.94
C GLN A 312 2.91 -1.60 32.98
N ASN A 313 2.44 -1.13 31.81
CA ASN A 313 1.60 0.05 31.69
C ASN A 313 0.18 -0.24 31.19
N LEU A 314 -0.18 -1.52 31.01
CA LEU A 314 -1.50 -1.87 30.49
C LEU A 314 -2.57 -1.64 31.56
N VAL A 315 -3.47 -0.71 31.29
CA VAL A 315 -4.56 -0.32 32.21
C VAL A 315 -5.89 -0.91 31.77
N LYS A 316 -6.09 -1.08 30.46
CA LYS A 316 -7.33 -1.60 29.89
C LYS A 316 -7.04 -2.74 28.91
N LEU A 317 -7.70 -3.87 29.12
CA LEU A 317 -7.65 -5.03 28.23
C LEU A 317 -9.08 -5.37 27.78
N GLN A 318 -9.28 -5.55 26.48
CA GLN A 318 -10.54 -6.01 25.91
C GLN A 318 -10.27 -7.27 25.09
N LEU A 319 -10.93 -8.38 25.44
CA LEU A 319 -10.77 -9.66 24.77
C LEU A 319 -12.12 -10.11 24.21
N ASP A 320 -12.25 -10.09 22.89
CA ASP A 320 -13.28 -10.78 22.12
C ASP A 320 -12.57 -11.85 21.27
N ILE A 321 -12.48 -13.05 21.86
CA ILE A 321 -11.74 -14.20 21.32
C ILE A 321 -12.71 -15.37 21.19
N LYS A 322 -12.80 -15.97 19.99
CA LYS A 322 -13.74 -17.05 19.67
C LYS A 322 -13.38 -18.39 20.32
N ASP A 323 -12.11 -18.60 20.66
CA ASP A 323 -11.61 -19.86 21.23
C ASP A 323 -11.39 -19.78 22.74
N TYR A 324 -12.10 -20.63 23.49
CA TYR A 324 -12.02 -20.70 24.95
C TYR A 324 -10.64 -21.14 25.49
N ASP A 325 -9.90 -21.95 24.73
CA ASP A 325 -8.57 -22.47 25.13
C ASP A 325 -7.41 -21.59 24.63
N SER A 326 -7.70 -20.34 24.27
CA SER A 326 -6.67 -19.42 23.78
C SER A 326 -5.66 -19.04 24.86
N ILE A 327 -4.36 -19.05 24.52
CA ILE A 327 -3.29 -18.52 25.39
C ILE A 327 -3.51 -17.05 25.76
N TYR A 328 -4.21 -16.28 24.94
CA TYR A 328 -4.44 -14.86 25.21
C TYR A 328 -5.43 -14.64 26.37
N TRP A 329 -6.20 -15.66 26.79
CA TRP A 329 -7.02 -15.57 28.00
C TRP A 329 -6.21 -15.48 29.29
N THR A 330 -4.95 -15.93 29.28
CA THR A 330 -4.03 -15.83 30.42
C THR A 330 -3.15 -14.58 30.38
N LEU A 331 -3.29 -13.72 29.36
CA LEU A 331 -2.61 -12.43 29.24
C LEU A 331 -2.76 -11.52 30.49
N PRO A 332 -3.90 -11.47 31.20
CA PRO A 332 -4.03 -10.69 32.44
C PRO A 332 -2.95 -10.99 33.50
N THR A 333 -2.42 -12.22 33.54
CA THR A 333 -1.37 -12.60 34.49
C THR A 333 -0.05 -11.85 34.28
N ARG A 334 0.17 -11.28 33.08
CA ARG A 334 1.36 -10.48 32.72
C ARG A 334 1.11 -8.97 32.76
N CYS A 335 0.00 -8.53 33.36
CA CYS A 335 -0.46 -7.14 33.32
C CYS A 335 -0.64 -6.56 34.75
N PRO A 336 0.44 -6.18 35.45
CA PRO A 336 0.40 -5.82 36.88
C PRO A 336 -0.44 -4.57 37.21
N LYS A 337 -0.69 -3.68 36.24
CA LYS A 337 -1.49 -2.46 36.43
C LYS A 337 -2.90 -2.55 35.84
N LEU A 338 -3.35 -3.74 35.44
CA LEU A 338 -4.63 -3.92 34.76
C LEU A 338 -5.79 -3.55 35.71
N ARG A 339 -6.56 -2.53 35.33
CA ARG A 339 -7.69 -2.04 36.14
C ARG A 339 -9.03 -2.56 35.65
N ALA A 340 -9.15 -2.80 34.36
CA ALA A 340 -10.37 -3.29 33.73
C ALA A 340 -10.03 -4.29 32.62
N ALA A 341 -10.61 -5.48 32.72
CA ALA A 341 -10.62 -6.49 31.67
C ALA A 341 -12.07 -6.71 31.24
N ALA A 342 -12.39 -6.47 29.97
CA ALA A 342 -13.68 -6.83 29.40
C ALA A 342 -13.51 -8.13 28.60
N ARG A 343 -14.39 -9.11 28.86
CA ARG A 343 -14.48 -10.34 28.08
C ARG A 343 -15.83 -10.33 27.37
N ASP A 344 -15.82 -10.36 26.05
CA ASP A 344 -17.03 -10.49 25.24
C ASP A 344 -16.95 -11.84 24.53
N ASN A 345 -17.66 -12.83 25.06
CA ASN A 345 -17.97 -14.02 24.29
C ASN A 345 -19.41 -13.79 23.86
N ARG A 346 -19.67 -13.78 22.56
CA ARG A 346 -21.04 -13.83 22.02
C ARG A 346 -21.71 -15.15 22.40
N SER A 347 -22.08 -15.25 23.66
CA SER A 347 -23.07 -16.08 24.32
C SER A 347 -23.11 -15.59 25.77
N ASP A 348 -23.82 -14.49 25.97
CA ASP A 348 -24.54 -14.25 27.21
C ASP A 348 -25.39 -15.48 27.50
N VAL A 349 -24.89 -16.36 28.36
CA VAL A 349 -25.75 -17.00 29.34
C VAL A 349 -25.05 -16.88 30.69
N ASN A 350 -25.43 -15.83 31.40
CA ASN A 350 -25.34 -15.64 32.85
C ASN A 350 -23.97 -15.28 33.48
N LYS A 351 -23.97 -14.03 33.94
CA LYS A 351 -23.65 -13.55 35.31
C LYS A 351 -22.21 -13.16 35.65
N ASP A 352 -22.12 -11.89 36.07
CA ASP A 352 -21.31 -11.34 37.16
C ASP A 352 -19.97 -12.00 37.48
N MET A 353 -18.87 -11.25 37.32
CA MET A 353 -17.86 -11.23 38.38
C MET A 353 -16.94 -10.00 38.34
N LYS A 354 -16.83 -9.38 39.52
CA LYS A 354 -15.87 -8.35 39.90
C LYS A 354 -14.44 -8.92 39.88
N ILE A 355 -13.49 -8.05 39.56
CA ILE A 355 -12.06 -8.26 39.74
C ILE A 355 -11.78 -8.32 41.26
N SER A 356 -11.26 -9.44 41.75
CA SER A 356 -10.57 -9.49 43.05
C SER A 356 -9.06 -9.47 42.80
N CYS A 357 -8.37 -8.64 43.58
CA CYS A 357 -6.93 -8.35 43.53
C CYS A 357 -6.02 -9.57 43.51
#